data_AF-A0A453Q2L8-F1
#
_entry.id   AF-A0A453Q2L8-F1
#
_cell.length_a   1.000
_cell.length_b   1.000
_cell.length_c   1.000
_cell.angle_alpha   90.00
_cell.angle_beta   90.00
_cell.angle_gamma   90.00
#
_symmetry.space_group_name_H-M   'P 1'
#
loop_
_entity.id
_entity.type
_entity.pdbx_description
1 polymer ?
#
loop_
_entity_poly.entity_id
_entity_poly.type
_entity_poly.pdbx_seq_one_letter_code
_entity_poly.pdbx_strand_id
1 'polypeptide(L)' 'MPDETVRCIHIGLLCVQDSPNERPLVSSIMSFLENGDISLPPPKESVYFA' A
#
# COMPACT_ATOMS: atom_id res chain seq x y z
N MET A 1 -1.68 -12.88 -13.50
CA MET A 1 -2.53 -12.60 -12.32
C MET A 1 -1.63 -12.05 -11.24
N PRO A 2 -1.68 -10.73 -10.94
CA PRO A 2 -0.93 -10.20 -9.81
C PRO A 2 -1.40 -10.94 -8.55
N ASP A 3 -0.45 -11.51 -7.81
CA ASP A 3 -0.73 -12.30 -6.63
C ASP A 3 -1.46 -11.41 -5.60
N GLU A 4 -2.65 -11.84 -5.18
CA GLU A 4 -3.49 -11.07 -4.26
C GLU A 4 -2.80 -10.92 -2.90
N THR A 5 -1.99 -11.91 -2.50
CA THR A 5 -1.15 -11.83 -1.30
C THR A 5 -0.15 -10.68 -1.40
N VAL A 6 0.58 -10.56 -2.51
CA VAL A 6 1.52 -9.46 -2.75
C VAL A 6 0.83 -8.10 -2.69
N ARG A 7 -0.37 -7.98 -3.27
CA ARG A 7 -1.17 -6.74 -3.23
C ARG A 7 -1.63 -6.39 -1.81
N CYS A 8 -2.12 -7.37 -1.05
CA CYS A 8 -2.52 -7.18 0.34
C CYS A 8 -1.34 -6.79 1.24
N ILE A 9 -0.17 -7.42 1.04
CA ILE A 9 1.06 -7.06 1.75
C ILE A 9 1.44 -5.61 1.44
N HIS A 10 1.44 -5.23 0.15
CA HIS A 10 1.79 -3.87 -0.27
C HIS A 10 0.87 -2.81 0.35
N ILE A 11 -0.45 -3.02 0.30
CA ILE A 11 -1.44 -2.14 0.96
C ILE A 11 -1.20 -2.10 2.48
N GLY A 12 -1.01 -3.26 3.11
CA GLY A 12 -0.75 -3.36 4.55
C GLY A 12 0.45 -2.52 4.98
N LEU A 13 1.55 -2.60 4.23
CA LEU A 13 2.76 -1.81 4.46
C LEU A 13 2.56 -0.29 4.27
N LEU A 14 1.71 0.11 3.33
CA LEU A 14 1.36 1.52 3.13
C LEU A 14 0.43 2.07 4.22
N CYS A 15 -0.46 1.26 4.79
CA CYS A 15 -1.37 1.67 5.87
C CYS A 15 -0.67 1.97 7.19
N VAL A 16 0.52 1.40 7.41
CA VAL A 16 1.28 1.52 8.66
C VAL A 16 2.46 2.48 8.56
N GLN A 17 2.51 3.33 7.53
CA GLN A 17 3.55 4.35 7.38
C GLN A 17 3.58 5.31 8.58
N ASP A 18 4.80 5.68 8.99
CA ASP A 18 5.06 6.56 10.12
C ASP A 18 4.37 7.92 9.95
N SER A 19 4.52 8.52 8.76
CA SER A 19 3.83 9.75 8.40
C SER A 19 2.39 9.45 7.97
N PRO A 20 1.37 10.07 8.59
CA PRO A 20 -0.03 9.91 8.17
C PRO A 20 -0.27 10.29 6.71
N ASN A 21 0.51 11.23 6.17
CA ASN A 21 0.38 11.73 4.80
C ASN A 21 0.89 10.72 3.76
N GLU A 22 1.65 9.71 4.19
CA GLU A 22 2.15 8.64 3.32
C GLU A 22 1.17 7.46 3.25
N ARG A 23 0.13 7.47 4.08
CA ARG A 23 -0.89 6.43 4.09
C ARG A 23 -1.86 6.65 2.94
N PRO A 24 -2.29 5.58 2.25
CA PRO A 24 -3.15 5.70 1.09
C PRO A 24 -4.57 6.08 1.53
N LEU A 25 -5.27 6.81 0.65
CA LEU A 25 -6.70 7.04 0.82
C LEU A 25 -7.47 5.73 0.63
N VAL A 26 -8.58 5.57 1.35
CA VAL A 26 -9.46 4.39 1.21
C VAL A 26 -9.97 4.26 -0.23
N SER A 27 -10.24 5.37 -0.92
CA SER A 27 -10.60 5.38 -2.33
C SER A 27 -9.48 4.82 -3.22
N SER A 28 -8.22 5.17 -2.96
CA SER A 28 -7.07 4.63 -3.68
C SER A 28 -6.86 3.14 -3.44
N ILE A 29 -7.10 2.66 -2.21
CA ILE A 29 -7.09 1.22 -1.89
C ILE A 29 -8.19 0.51 -2.69
N MET A 30 -9.41 1.04 -2.70
CA MET A 30 -10.53 0.41 -3.41
C MET A 30 -10.27 0.34 -4.91
N SER A 31 -9.83 1.45 -5.52
CA SER A 31 -9.49 1.46 -6.95
C SER A 31 -8.34 0.50 -7.29
N PHE A 32 -7.34 0.36 -6.41
CA PHE A 32 -6.26 -0.61 -6.61
C PHE A 32 -6.76 -2.07 -6.58
N LEU A 33 -7.68 -2.38 -5.67
CA LEU A 33 -8.29 -3.71 -5.54
C LEU A 33 -9.21 -4.04 -6.72
N GLU A 34 -10.01 -3.08 -7.17
CA GLU A 34 -10.99 -3.25 -8.26
C GLU A 34 -10.34 -3.27 -9.64
N ASN A 35 -9.43 -2.34 -9.91
CA ASN A 35 -8.86 -2.14 -11.23
C ASN A 35 -7.54 -2.87 -11.42
N GLY A 36 -6.90 -3.32 -10.33
CA GLY A 36 -5.58 -3.96 -10.36
C GLY A 36 -4.43 -3.05 -10.81
N ASP A 37 -4.76 -1.80 -11.14
CA ASP A 37 -3.87 -0.82 -11.74
C ASP A 37 -4.23 0.57 -11.20
N ILE A 38 -3.41 1.01 -10.26
CA ILE A 38 -2.94 2.36 -9.98
C ILE A 38 -1.65 2.08 -9.22
N SER A 39 -0.49 2.41 -9.78
CA SER A 39 0.80 2.17 -9.12
C SER A 39 0.86 2.96 -7.82
N LEU A 40 0.37 2.36 -6.72
CA LEU A 40 0.64 2.87 -5.39
C LEU A 40 2.15 2.99 -5.23
N PRO A 41 2.64 4.06 -4.60
CA PRO A 41 4.07 4.21 -4.39
C PRO A 41 4.58 3.03 -3.55
N PRO A 42 5.83 2.60 -3.72
CA PRO A 42 6.41 1.60 -2.85
C PRO A 42 6.37 2.09 -1.38
N PRO A 43 6.05 1.22 -0.41
CA PRO A 43 6.15 1.56 1.00
C PRO A 43 7.58 2.00 1.33
N LYS A 44 7.71 3.04 2.16
CA LYS A 44 9.02 3.39 2.74
C LYS A 44 9.43 2.36 3.78
N GLU A 45 10.74 2.17 3.91
CA GLU A 45 11.32 1.33 4.95
C GLU A 45 10.95 1.87 6.32
N SER A 46 10.43 1.00 7.18
CA SER A 46 10.05 1.39 8.53
C SER A 46 11.30 1.68 9.36
N VAL A 47 11.28 2.74 10.16
CA VAL A 47 12.38 3.08 11.07
C VAL A 47 12.53 2.07 12.21
N TYR A 48 11.53 1.21 12.43
CA TYR A 48 11.49 0.22 13.51
C TYR A 48 12.46 -0.96 13.36
N PHE A 49 12.95 -1.24 12.15
CA PHE A 49 13.87 -2.35 11.88
C PHE A 49 15.28 -1.89 11.47
N ALA A 50 15.61 -0.61 11.72
CA ALA A 50 16.94 -0.03 11.51
C ALA A 50 17.93 -0.40 12.63
#